data_AF-M1CXM7-F1
#
_entry.id   AF-M1CXM7-F1
#
_cell.length_a   1.000
_cell.length_b   1.000
_cell.length_c   1.000
_cell.angle_alpha   90.00
_cell.angle_beta   90.00
_cell.angle_gamma   90.00
#
_symmetry.space_group_name_H-M   'P 1'
#
loop_
_entity.id
_entity.type
_entity.pdbx_description
1 polymer ?
#
loop_
_entity_poly.entity_id
_entity_poly.type
_entity_poly.pdbx_seq_one_letter_code
_entity_poly.pdbx_strand_id
1 'polypeptide(L)'
;MAVVKPEMKSYIWLQTADGSIQQVEEEVAMFCPMICREVLQTGMGSSKNYAISLPQRVNPAILGLILDYCQFHQVPGRSNKERKIFDEKFIRLDTKKLCELTSAADSLQLRPLVDLTSRALARMIEGKTPEEIRETFHLPDDLTEEEKLEPLRNMTDDPRIRLLNRLYARKRKELKEREKLKVLCDLALVLVSYTIGYLMLIDALLCMHSDLCYSLNGKNTSLRNSRMLR
;
A
#
# COMPACT_ATOMS: atom_id res chain seq x y z
N MET A 1 37.14 -2.75 -48.57
CA MET A 1 37.22 -2.60 -47.10
C MET A 1 36.58 -1.26 -46.76
N ALA A 2 35.34 -1.25 -46.29
CA ALA A 2 34.70 -0.02 -45.85
C ALA A 2 35.31 0.39 -44.52
N VAL A 3 35.95 1.55 -44.50
CA VAL A 3 36.46 2.19 -43.28
C VAL A 3 35.24 2.64 -42.48
N VAL A 4 34.85 1.82 -41.50
CA VAL A 4 33.88 2.23 -40.47
C VAL A 4 34.55 3.33 -39.66
N LYS A 5 34.15 4.58 -39.88
CA LYS A 5 34.54 5.69 -39.00
C LYS A 5 34.08 5.34 -37.58
N PRO A 6 34.92 5.53 -36.54
CA PRO A 6 34.45 5.39 -35.17
C PRO A 6 33.45 6.51 -34.94
N GLU A 7 32.15 6.17 -34.84
CA GLU A 7 31.14 7.11 -34.39
C GLU A 7 31.57 7.60 -33.00
N MET A 8 31.88 8.90 -32.89
CA MET A 8 32.19 9.51 -31.61
C MET A 8 30.93 9.43 -30.76
N LYS A 9 30.91 8.47 -29.83
CA LYS A 9 29.84 8.34 -28.86
C LYS A 9 29.85 9.57 -27.96
N SER A 10 28.84 10.42 -28.14
CA SER A 10 28.57 11.49 -27.19
C SER A 10 27.90 10.91 -25.95
N TYR A 11 28.17 11.53 -24.81
CA TYR A 11 27.68 11.07 -23.51
C TYR A 11 27.00 12.19 -22.76
N ILE A 12 25.94 11.87 -22.04
CA ILE A 12 25.26 12.79 -21.13
C ILE A 12 25.33 12.30 -19.69
N TRP A 13 25.29 13.25 -18.76
CA TRP A 13 25.30 13.00 -17.33
C TRP A 13 23.88 13.06 -16.77
N LEU A 14 23.44 11.96 -16.15
CA LEU A 14 22.17 11.85 -15.46
C LEU A 14 22.42 11.74 -13.96
N GLN A 15 21.58 12.40 -13.16
CA GLN A 15 21.58 12.30 -11.71
C GLN A 15 20.32 11.57 -11.25
N THR A 16 20.49 10.45 -10.56
CA THR A 16 19.38 9.72 -9.93
C THR A 16 19.00 10.35 -8.59
N ALA A 17 17.85 9.98 -8.05
CA ALA A 17 17.27 10.60 -6.86
C ALA A 17 18.08 10.38 -5.56
N ASP A 18 18.95 9.38 -5.54
CA ASP A 18 19.93 9.09 -4.49
C ASP A 18 21.15 10.03 -4.55
N GLY A 19 21.19 10.95 -5.52
CA GLY A 19 22.31 11.86 -5.74
C GLY A 19 23.45 11.26 -6.57
N SER A 20 23.35 9.98 -6.95
CA SER A 20 24.34 9.32 -7.80
C SER A 20 24.32 9.90 -9.21
N ILE A 21 25.49 10.17 -9.77
CA ILE A 21 25.64 10.70 -11.13
C ILE A 21 26.21 9.61 -12.03
N GLN A 22 25.50 9.30 -13.11
CA GLN A 22 25.86 8.27 -14.09
C GLN A 22 26.03 8.87 -15.49
N GLN A 23 27.04 8.39 -16.20
CA GLN A 23 27.28 8.75 -17.60
C GLN A 23 26.61 7.72 -18.51
N VAL A 24 25.83 8.18 -19.50
CA VAL A 24 25.11 7.32 -20.44
C VAL A 24 25.32 7.81 -21.87
N GLU A 25 25.20 6.91 -22.84
CA GLU A 25 25.30 7.26 -24.26
C GLU A 25 24.16 8.23 -24.62
N GLU A 26 24.51 9.37 -25.22
CA GLU A 26 23.55 10.43 -25.57
C GLU A 26 22.43 9.87 -26.45
N GLU A 27 22.81 9.11 -27.47
CA GLU A 27 21.88 8.49 -28.41
C GLU A 27 20.79 7.65 -27.71
N VAL A 28 21.18 6.81 -26.76
CA VAL A 28 20.26 5.94 -26.01
C VAL A 28 19.36 6.76 -25.08
N ALA A 29 19.94 7.76 -24.44
CA ALA A 29 19.22 8.58 -23.47
C ALA A 29 18.24 9.58 -24.13
N MET A 30 18.57 10.06 -25.33
CA MET A 30 17.70 10.92 -26.15
C MET A 30 16.45 10.18 -26.66
N PHE A 31 16.43 8.84 -26.60
CA PHE A 31 15.22 8.06 -26.86
C PHE A 31 14.11 8.33 -25.81
N CYS A 32 14.49 8.74 -24.60
CA CYS A 32 13.55 9.14 -23.56
C CYS A 32 13.10 10.59 -23.79
N PRO A 33 11.79 10.85 -24.01
CA PRO A 33 11.30 12.20 -24.33
C PRO A 33 11.57 13.24 -23.25
N MET A 34 11.53 12.85 -21.97
CA MET A 34 11.85 13.76 -20.86
C MET A 34 13.31 14.24 -20.93
N ILE A 35 14.25 13.30 -21.09
CA ILE A 35 15.69 13.59 -21.19
C ILE A 35 15.97 14.45 -22.41
N CYS A 36 15.39 14.08 -23.57
CA CYS A 36 15.52 14.85 -24.81
C CYS A 36 15.07 16.32 -24.64
N ARG A 37 13.95 16.53 -23.95
CA ARG A 37 13.47 17.89 -23.65
C ARG A 37 14.45 18.67 -22.77
N GLU A 38 14.98 18.07 -21.71
CA GLU A 38 15.95 18.74 -20.83
C GLU A 38 17.23 19.09 -21.59
N VAL A 39 17.77 18.17 -22.39
CA VAL A 39 18.97 18.45 -23.21
C VAL A 39 18.71 19.62 -24.17
N LEU A 40 17.59 19.61 -24.89
CA LEU A 40 17.33 20.59 -25.96
C LEU A 40 16.85 21.96 -25.45
N GLN A 41 16.14 22.01 -24.32
CA GLN A 41 15.55 23.26 -23.80
C GLN A 41 16.38 23.91 -22.71
N THR A 42 16.95 23.11 -21.78
CA THR A 42 17.69 23.63 -20.62
C THR A 42 19.20 23.50 -20.79
N GLY A 43 19.68 22.74 -21.78
CA GLY A 43 21.11 22.53 -22.03
C GLY A 43 21.79 21.65 -20.99
N MET A 44 21.01 20.94 -20.18
CA MET A 44 21.51 20.01 -19.18
C MET A 44 22.07 18.72 -19.82
N GLY A 45 22.90 17.99 -19.10
CA GLY A 45 23.54 16.74 -19.51
C GLY A 45 24.97 16.89 -20.01
N SER A 46 25.42 18.12 -20.31
CA SER A 46 26.74 18.40 -20.91
C SER A 46 27.94 18.11 -19.99
N SER A 47 27.75 18.17 -18.66
CA SER A 47 28.82 17.88 -17.69
C SER A 47 28.23 17.44 -16.35
N LYS A 48 29.08 16.90 -15.45
CA LYS A 48 28.68 16.51 -14.09
C LYS A 48 27.99 17.62 -13.30
N ASN A 49 28.39 18.88 -13.49
CA ASN A 49 27.84 20.04 -12.78
C ASN A 49 26.46 20.46 -13.31
N TYR A 50 26.11 20.02 -14.52
CA TYR A 50 24.84 20.29 -15.19
C TYR A 50 24.12 18.98 -15.52
N ALA A 51 24.24 17.96 -14.65
CA ALA A 51 23.59 16.68 -14.87
C ALA A 51 22.06 16.82 -14.86
N ILE A 52 21.37 16.01 -15.67
CA ILE A 52 19.91 16.01 -15.72
C ILE A 52 19.39 15.26 -14.50
N SER A 53 18.66 15.95 -13.63
CA SER A 53 18.05 15.34 -12.45
C SER A 53 16.84 14.51 -12.85
N LEU A 54 16.92 13.20 -12.63
CA LEU A 54 15.85 12.26 -12.89
C LEU A 54 14.79 12.29 -11.77
N PRO A 55 13.52 11.97 -12.09
CA PRO A 55 12.45 11.89 -11.11
C PRO A 55 12.73 10.86 -10.01
N GLN A 56 12.15 11.08 -8.81
CA GLN A 56 12.35 10.22 -7.63
C GLN A 56 11.98 8.75 -7.86
N ARG A 57 11.07 8.48 -8.79
CA ARG A 57 10.61 7.12 -9.12
C ARG A 57 11.64 6.31 -9.92
N VAL A 58 12.73 6.93 -10.38
CA VAL A 58 13.76 6.30 -11.21
C VAL A 58 14.94 5.86 -10.34
N ASN A 59 14.97 4.57 -10.00
CA ASN A 59 16.08 3.94 -9.31
C ASN A 59 17.21 3.58 -10.28
N PRO A 60 18.49 3.57 -9.88
CA PRO A 60 19.62 3.19 -10.74
C PRO A 60 19.45 1.81 -11.41
N ALA A 61 18.94 0.81 -10.67
CA ALA A 61 18.68 -0.53 -11.20
C ALA A 61 17.60 -0.53 -12.29
N ILE A 62 16.54 0.27 -12.11
CA ILE A 62 15.44 0.40 -13.08
C ILE A 62 15.89 1.24 -14.28
N LEU A 63 16.69 2.28 -14.05
CA LEU A 63 17.29 3.10 -15.11
C LEU A 63 18.12 2.23 -16.06
N GLY A 64 18.92 1.30 -15.54
CA GLY A 64 19.65 0.32 -16.36
C GLY A 64 18.72 -0.45 -17.31
N LEU A 65 17.61 -1.00 -16.80
CA LEU A 65 16.63 -1.72 -17.62
C LEU A 65 15.99 -0.83 -18.70
N ILE A 66 15.68 0.42 -18.37
CA ILE A 66 15.12 1.37 -19.34
C ILE A 66 16.15 1.66 -20.44
N LEU A 67 17.42 1.88 -20.09
CA LEU A 67 18.48 2.10 -21.06
C LEU A 67 18.71 0.89 -21.96
N ASP A 68 18.66 -0.33 -21.42
CA ASP A 68 18.74 -1.57 -22.20
C ASP A 68 17.58 -1.68 -23.21
N TYR A 69 16.37 -1.32 -22.78
CA TYR A 69 15.19 -1.26 -23.65
C TYR A 69 15.38 -0.22 -24.77
N CYS A 70 15.82 1.00 -24.42
CA CYS A 70 16.07 2.07 -25.37
C CYS A 70 17.15 1.68 -26.39
N GLN A 71 18.26 1.09 -25.94
CA GLN A 71 19.36 0.65 -26.79
C GLN A 71 18.90 -0.40 -27.81
N PHE A 72 18.03 -1.33 -27.40
CA PHE A 72 17.48 -2.33 -28.31
C PHE A 72 16.52 -1.72 -29.35
N HIS A 73 15.70 -0.75 -28.94
CA HIS A 73 14.63 -0.18 -29.76
C HIS A 73 15.05 0.99 -30.64
N GLN A 74 16.15 1.66 -30.29
CA GLN A 74 16.73 2.74 -31.07
C GLN A 74 17.26 2.25 -32.42
N VAL A 75 17.81 1.03 -32.49
CA VAL A 75 18.44 0.51 -33.71
C VAL A 75 17.41 0.37 -34.84
N PRO A 76 17.54 1.14 -35.93
CA PRO A 76 16.66 1.03 -37.08
C PRO A 76 16.93 -0.28 -37.85
N GLY A 77 15.92 -0.78 -38.58
CA GLY A 77 16.08 -1.96 -39.45
C GLY A 77 15.78 -3.32 -38.80
N ARG A 78 15.44 -3.36 -37.50
CA ARG A 78 14.96 -4.60 -36.86
C ARG A 78 13.54 -4.94 -37.29
N SER A 79 13.29 -6.24 -37.50
CA SER A 79 11.96 -6.71 -37.87
C SER A 79 10.98 -6.60 -36.70
N ASN A 80 9.70 -6.44 -37.02
CA ASN A 80 8.63 -6.46 -36.01
C ASN A 80 8.57 -7.78 -35.22
N LYS A 81 9.07 -8.88 -35.78
CA LYS A 81 9.13 -10.19 -35.11
C LYS A 81 10.21 -10.19 -34.02
N GLU A 82 11.40 -9.69 -34.31
CA GLU A 82 12.50 -9.62 -33.34
C GLU A 82 12.17 -8.71 -32.16
N ARG A 83 11.53 -7.56 -32.43
CA ARG A 83 11.06 -6.64 -31.38
C ARG A 83 10.10 -7.32 -30.42
N LYS A 84 9.09 -8.02 -30.95
CA LYS A 84 8.14 -8.78 -30.12
C LYS A 84 8.81 -9.87 -29.27
N ILE A 85 9.77 -10.60 -29.82
CA ILE A 85 10.49 -11.65 -29.08
C ILE A 85 11.33 -11.04 -27.96
N PHE A 86 11.96 -9.90 -28.20
CA PHE A 86 12.67 -9.17 -27.15
C PHE A 86 11.72 -8.68 -26.07
N ASP A 87 10.62 -8.02 -26.45
CA ASP A 87 9.61 -7.50 -25.53
C ASP A 87 9.05 -8.61 -24.63
N GLU A 88 8.71 -9.77 -25.20
CA GLU A 88 8.21 -10.93 -24.46
C GLU A 88 9.21 -11.51 -23.46
N LYS A 89 10.51 -11.37 -23.71
CA LYS A 89 11.56 -11.76 -22.75
C LYS A 89 11.80 -10.68 -21.72
N PHE A 90 11.77 -9.42 -22.15
CA PHE A 90 12.03 -8.24 -21.33
C PHE A 90 10.99 -8.06 -20.21
N ILE A 91 9.72 -8.38 -20.47
CA ILE A 91 8.64 -8.29 -19.46
C ILE A 91 8.60 -9.48 -18.48
N ARG A 92 9.49 -10.49 -18.61
CA ARG A 92 9.57 -11.64 -17.68
C ARG A 92 10.33 -11.26 -16.41
N LEU A 93 9.86 -10.21 -15.75
CA LEU A 93 10.40 -9.70 -14.50
C LEU A 93 9.40 -9.97 -13.37
N ASP A 94 9.89 -9.89 -12.13
CA ASP A 94 9.04 -9.96 -10.94
C ASP A 94 7.96 -8.86 -10.98
N THR A 95 6.75 -9.15 -10.51
CA THR A 95 5.62 -8.21 -10.51
C THR A 95 6.00 -6.85 -9.91
N LYS A 96 6.73 -6.86 -8.79
CA LYS A 96 7.22 -5.65 -8.12
C LYS A 96 8.12 -4.81 -9.03
N LYS A 97 9.11 -5.45 -9.66
CA LYS A 97 10.03 -4.77 -10.59
C LYS A 97 9.29 -4.23 -11.81
N LEU A 98 8.30 -4.96 -12.32
CA LEU A 98 7.49 -4.53 -13.46
C LEU A 98 6.64 -3.30 -13.14
N CYS A 99 6.07 -3.21 -11.93
CA CYS A 99 5.37 -2.03 -11.44
C CYS A 99 6.31 -0.81 -11.26
N GLU A 100 7.48 -1.03 -10.69
CA GLU A 100 8.52 0.01 -10.54
C GLU A 100 8.99 0.51 -11.91
N LEU A 101 9.25 -0.40 -12.85
CA LEU A 101 9.62 -0.09 -14.23
C LEU A 101 8.55 0.73 -14.94
N THR A 102 7.27 0.35 -14.80
CA THR A 102 6.14 1.10 -15.38
C THR A 102 6.10 2.52 -14.83
N SER A 103 6.25 2.69 -13.52
CA SER A 103 6.21 3.99 -12.85
C SER A 103 7.40 4.89 -13.24
N ALA A 104 8.58 4.30 -13.38
CA ALA A 104 9.78 5.00 -13.85
C ALA A 104 9.66 5.41 -15.33
N ALA A 105 9.19 4.50 -16.20
CA ALA A 105 8.98 4.76 -17.61
C ALA A 105 7.98 5.91 -17.86
N ASP A 106 6.89 5.94 -17.08
CA ASP A 106 5.90 7.03 -17.11
C ASP A 106 6.52 8.38 -16.71
N SER A 107 7.35 8.38 -15.67
CA SER A 107 8.08 9.58 -15.21
C SER A 107 9.06 10.12 -16.26
N LEU A 108 9.66 9.23 -17.06
CA LEU A 108 10.53 9.57 -18.20
C LEU A 108 9.75 9.83 -19.50
N GLN A 109 8.41 9.74 -19.46
CA GLN A 109 7.48 9.93 -20.58
C GLN A 109 7.71 8.93 -21.73
N LEU A 110 8.24 7.74 -21.44
CA LEU A 110 8.52 6.69 -22.42
C LEU A 110 7.27 5.83 -22.65
N ARG A 111 6.30 6.36 -23.40
CA ARG A 111 5.00 5.71 -23.67
C ARG A 111 5.09 4.27 -24.20
N PRO A 112 5.96 3.92 -25.16
CA PRO A 112 6.04 2.55 -25.68
C PRO A 112 6.36 1.52 -24.59
N LEU A 113 7.23 1.89 -23.65
CA LEU A 113 7.58 1.02 -22.53
C LEU A 113 6.43 0.91 -21.52
N VAL A 114 5.76 2.03 -21.20
CA VAL A 114 4.56 2.03 -20.35
C VAL A 114 3.48 1.11 -20.94
N ASP A 115 3.18 1.23 -22.23
CA ASP A 115 2.16 0.41 -22.88
C ASP A 115 2.51 -1.09 -22.85
N LEU A 116 3.79 -1.42 -23.03
CA LEU A 116 4.30 -2.79 -22.96
C LEU A 116 4.14 -3.37 -21.55
N THR A 117 4.60 -2.67 -20.53
CA THR A 117 4.55 -3.17 -19.14
C THR A 117 3.12 -3.17 -18.60
N SER A 118 2.30 -2.16 -18.91
CA SER A 118 0.88 -2.13 -18.56
C SER A 118 0.10 -3.28 -19.17
N ARG A 119 0.38 -3.65 -20.42
CA ARG A 119 -0.25 -4.81 -21.07
C ARG A 119 0.15 -6.13 -20.42
N ALA A 120 1.41 -6.25 -20.02
CA ALA A 120 1.89 -7.41 -19.28
C ALA A 120 1.18 -7.54 -17.92
N LEU A 121 1.10 -6.44 -17.16
CA LEU A 121 0.37 -6.40 -15.89
C LEU A 121 -1.13 -6.72 -16.06
N ALA A 122 -1.78 -6.19 -17.10
CA ALA A 122 -3.18 -6.49 -17.39
C ALA A 122 -3.41 -7.99 -17.62
N ARG A 123 -2.53 -8.66 -18.37
CA ARG A 123 -2.58 -10.12 -18.56
C ARG A 123 -2.37 -10.92 -17.28
N MET A 124 -1.61 -10.38 -16.33
CA MET A 124 -1.40 -11.04 -15.02
C MET A 124 -2.63 -10.93 -14.12
N ILE A 125 -3.51 -9.96 -14.37
CA ILE A 125 -4.76 -9.72 -13.63
C ILE A 125 -5.93 -10.45 -14.30
N GLU A 126 -5.91 -10.54 -15.63
CA GLU A 126 -6.95 -11.17 -16.44
C GLU A 126 -7.19 -12.62 -15.99
N GLY A 127 -8.43 -12.92 -15.60
CA GLY A 127 -8.84 -14.27 -15.19
C GLY A 127 -8.49 -14.66 -13.75
N LYS A 128 -7.82 -13.80 -12.97
CA LYS A 128 -7.54 -14.04 -11.55
C LYS A 128 -8.68 -13.55 -10.65
N THR A 129 -8.86 -14.21 -9.51
CA THR A 129 -9.79 -13.73 -8.48
C THR A 129 -9.22 -12.52 -7.73
N PRO A 130 -10.07 -11.69 -7.09
CA PRO A 130 -9.59 -10.57 -6.26
C PRO A 130 -8.60 -11.01 -5.17
N GLU A 131 -8.79 -12.19 -4.60
CA GLU A 131 -7.91 -12.77 -3.58
C GLU A 131 -6.53 -13.12 -4.17
N GLU A 132 -6.50 -13.77 -5.34
CA GLU A 132 -5.26 -14.12 -6.05
C GLU A 132 -4.50 -12.87 -6.53
N ILE A 133 -5.22 -11.82 -6.93
CA ILE A 133 -4.63 -10.53 -7.28
C ILE A 133 -3.98 -9.90 -6.04
N ARG A 134 -4.67 -9.89 -4.91
CA ARG A 134 -4.11 -9.36 -3.65
C ARG A 134 -2.85 -10.11 -3.23
N GLU A 135 -2.84 -11.43 -3.37
CA GLU A 135 -1.65 -12.24 -3.11
C GLU A 135 -0.51 -11.93 -4.09
N THR A 136 -0.80 -11.89 -5.40
CA THR A 136 0.19 -11.62 -6.47
C THR A 136 0.84 -10.25 -6.32
N PHE A 137 0.09 -9.24 -5.90
CA PHE A 137 0.55 -7.86 -5.76
C PHE A 137 0.91 -7.47 -4.33
N HIS A 138 0.85 -8.43 -3.39
CA HIS A 138 1.09 -8.21 -1.95
C HIS A 138 0.27 -7.04 -1.38
N LEU A 139 -0.98 -6.92 -1.80
CA LEU A 139 -1.90 -5.88 -1.34
C LEU A 139 -2.58 -6.33 -0.03
N PRO A 140 -2.70 -5.45 0.98
CA PRO A 140 -3.46 -5.76 2.19
C PRO A 140 -4.94 -6.01 1.87
N ASP A 141 -5.61 -6.89 2.63
CA ASP A 141 -7.08 -6.94 2.63
C ASP A 141 -7.61 -5.72 3.37
N ASP A 142 -7.86 -4.67 2.61
CA ASP A 142 -8.36 -3.37 3.05
C ASP A 142 -9.89 -3.29 3.08
N LEU A 143 -10.59 -4.34 2.61
CA LEU A 143 -12.04 -4.33 2.52
C LEU A 143 -12.65 -4.92 3.78
N THR A 144 -13.49 -4.11 4.42
CA THR A 144 -14.38 -4.60 5.49
C THR A 144 -15.41 -5.59 4.93
N GLU A 145 -15.94 -6.48 5.78
CA GLU A 145 -17.00 -7.41 5.38
C GLU A 145 -18.25 -6.67 4.86
N GLU A 146 -18.50 -5.43 5.31
CA GLU A 146 -19.52 -4.55 4.76
C GLU A 146 -19.25 -4.09 3.31
N GLU A 147 -18.00 -3.74 2.97
CA GLU A 147 -17.61 -3.30 1.62
C GLU A 147 -17.60 -4.45 0.61
N LYS A 148 -17.22 -5.67 1.04
CA LYS A 148 -17.31 -6.88 0.21
C LYS A 148 -18.76 -7.20 -0.21
N LEU A 149 -19.75 -6.63 0.47
CA LEU A 149 -21.18 -6.81 0.21
C LEU A 149 -21.81 -5.61 -0.52
N GLU A 150 -20.99 -4.75 -1.15
CA GLU A 150 -21.51 -3.70 -2.00
C GLU A 150 -22.29 -4.26 -3.21
N PRO A 151 -23.39 -3.59 -3.61
CA PRO A 151 -24.18 -4.06 -4.74
C PRO A 151 -23.39 -4.02 -6.04
N LEU A 152 -23.35 -5.13 -6.76
CA LEU A 152 -22.79 -5.18 -8.10
C LEU A 152 -23.72 -4.44 -9.08
N ARG A 153 -23.14 -3.61 -9.96
CA ARG A 153 -23.89 -2.96 -11.04
C ARG A 153 -24.37 -4.01 -12.04
N ASN A 154 -25.69 -4.09 -12.24
CA ASN A 154 -26.29 -4.98 -13.22
C ASN A 154 -26.59 -4.24 -14.53
N MET A 155 -25.65 -4.25 -15.47
CA MET A 155 -25.81 -3.56 -16.76
C MET A 155 -26.64 -4.36 -17.78
N THR A 156 -26.81 -5.67 -17.56
CA THR A 156 -27.41 -6.60 -18.52
C THR A 156 -28.73 -7.21 -18.01
N ASP A 157 -29.30 -6.68 -16.92
CA ASP A 157 -30.48 -7.20 -16.23
C ASP A 157 -30.40 -8.70 -15.88
N ASP A 158 -29.19 -9.21 -15.60
CA ASP A 158 -28.98 -10.61 -15.26
C ASP A 158 -29.72 -10.98 -13.95
N PRO A 159 -30.64 -11.97 -13.97
CA PRO A 159 -31.37 -12.39 -12.78
C PRO A 159 -30.47 -12.92 -11.66
N ARG A 160 -29.28 -13.45 -11.98
CA ARG A 160 -28.29 -13.90 -10.99
C ARG A 160 -27.72 -12.73 -10.21
N ILE A 161 -27.38 -11.62 -10.89
CA ILE A 161 -26.86 -10.41 -10.23
C ILE A 161 -27.94 -9.80 -9.32
N ARG A 162 -29.20 -9.79 -9.76
CA ARG A 162 -30.34 -9.37 -8.92
C ARG A 162 -30.48 -10.22 -7.66
N LEU A 163 -30.42 -11.55 -7.81
CA LEU A 163 -30.51 -12.46 -6.67
C LEU A 163 -29.33 -12.28 -5.71
N LEU A 164 -28.12 -12.15 -6.25
CA LEU A 164 -26.90 -11.95 -5.47
C LEU A 164 -26.95 -10.65 -4.67
N ASN A 165 -27.33 -9.54 -5.29
CA ASN A 165 -27.52 -8.26 -4.58
C ASN A 165 -28.57 -8.36 -3.46
N ARG A 166 -29.62 -9.17 -3.65
CA ARG A 166 -30.64 -9.42 -2.62
C ARG A 166 -30.05 -10.21 -1.44
N LEU A 167 -29.21 -11.21 -1.72
CA LEU A 167 -28.51 -11.98 -0.69
C LEU A 167 -27.50 -11.12 0.07
N TYR A 168 -26.73 -10.28 -0.64
CA TYR A 168 -25.78 -9.36 -0.02
C TYR A 168 -26.46 -8.33 0.88
N ALA A 169 -27.59 -7.76 0.44
CA ALA A 169 -28.39 -6.86 1.26
C ALA A 169 -28.92 -7.52 2.54
N ARG A 170 -29.29 -8.82 2.48
CA ARG A 170 -29.70 -9.59 3.66
C ARG A 170 -28.52 -9.81 4.61
N LYS A 171 -27.37 -10.26 4.09
CA LYS A 171 -26.16 -10.50 4.89
C LYS A 171 -25.65 -9.24 5.60
N ARG A 172 -25.73 -8.06 4.95
CA ARG A 172 -25.42 -6.76 5.58
C ARG A 172 -26.33 -6.43 6.77
N LYS A 173 -27.61 -6.79 6.71
CA LYS A 173 -28.53 -6.59 7.84
C LYS A 173 -28.18 -7.51 9.00
N GLU A 174 -27.89 -8.76 8.72
CA GLU A 174 -27.49 -9.76 9.73
C GLU A 174 -26.18 -9.37 10.43
N LEU A 175 -25.19 -8.84 9.69
CA LEU A 175 -23.94 -8.32 10.27
C LEU A 175 -24.20 -7.12 11.20
N LYS A 176 -24.97 -6.13 10.76
CA LYS A 176 -25.34 -4.97 11.59
C LYS A 176 -26.10 -5.36 12.85
N GLU A 177 -26.97 -6.36 12.79
CA GLU A 177 -27.66 -6.88 13.96
C GLU A 177 -26.69 -7.56 14.93
N ARG A 178 -25.76 -8.38 14.41
CA ARG A 178 -24.71 -9.00 15.24
C ARG A 178 -23.80 -7.98 15.90
N GLU A 179 -23.41 -6.91 15.20
CA GLU A 179 -22.63 -5.83 15.79
C GLU A 179 -23.38 -5.11 16.90
N LYS A 180 -24.66 -4.79 16.68
CA LYS A 180 -25.51 -4.20 17.74
C LYS A 180 -25.59 -5.12 18.96
N LEU A 181 -25.76 -6.42 18.76
CA LEU A 181 -25.76 -7.38 19.87
C LEU A 181 -24.41 -7.42 20.60
N LYS A 182 -23.28 -7.39 19.89
CA LYS A 182 -21.95 -7.31 20.52
C LYS A 182 -21.81 -6.06 21.37
N VAL A 183 -22.16 -4.89 20.85
CA VAL A 183 -22.09 -3.62 21.59
C VAL A 183 -22.99 -3.67 22.84
N LEU A 184 -24.18 -4.25 22.74
CA LEU A 184 -25.06 -4.45 23.88
C LEU A 184 -24.46 -5.41 24.93
N CYS A 185 -23.84 -6.51 24.51
CA CYS A 185 -23.14 -7.43 25.41
C CYS A 185 -21.94 -6.76 26.08
N ASP A 186 -21.14 -5.99 25.35
CA ASP A 186 -19.99 -5.27 25.90
C ASP A 186 -20.44 -4.23 26.93
N LEU A 187 -21.50 -3.47 26.63
CA LEU A 187 -22.09 -2.52 27.57
C LEU A 187 -22.61 -3.22 28.83
N ALA A 188 -23.26 -4.38 28.68
CA ALA A 188 -23.74 -5.18 29.80
C ALA A 188 -22.58 -5.69 30.67
N LEU A 189 -21.48 -6.15 30.07
CA LEU A 189 -20.27 -6.57 30.79
C LEU A 189 -19.65 -5.42 31.60
N VAL A 190 -19.61 -4.21 31.05
CA VAL A 190 -19.13 -3.02 31.76
C VAL A 190 -20.05 -2.68 32.95
N LEU A 191 -21.37 -2.73 32.78
CA LEU A 191 -22.33 -2.48 33.85
C LEU A 191 -22.26 -3.53 34.97
N VAL A 192 -22.11 -4.81 34.60
CA VAL A 192 -21.90 -5.90 35.57
C VAL A 192 -20.61 -5.68 36.35
N SER A 193 -19.53 -5.31 35.67
CA SER A 193 -18.25 -5.01 36.33
C SER A 193 -18.37 -3.84 37.31
N TYR A 194 -19.10 -2.78 36.94
CA TYR A 194 -19.33 -1.61 37.80
C TYR A 194 -20.18 -1.94 39.03
N THR A 195 -21.25 -2.73 38.85
CA THR A 195 -22.14 -3.15 39.95
C THR A 195 -21.45 -4.08 40.95
N ILE A 196 -20.65 -5.03 40.46
CA ILE A 196 -19.80 -5.89 41.33
C ILE A 196 -18.81 -5.02 42.11
N GLY A 197 -18.15 -4.06 41.46
CA GLY A 197 -17.25 -3.13 42.15
C GLY A 197 -17.93 -2.31 43.23
N TYR A 198 -19.15 -1.82 42.99
CA TYR A 198 -19.92 -1.05 43.98
C TYR A 198 -20.33 -1.90 45.19
N LEU A 199 -20.71 -3.16 44.96
CA LEU A 199 -21.08 -4.10 46.04
C LEU A 199 -19.86 -4.41 46.93
N MET A 200 -18.70 -4.69 46.32
CA MET A 200 -17.44 -4.91 47.04
C MET A 200 -17.05 -3.70 47.91
N LEU A 201 -17.31 -2.48 47.44
CA LEU A 201 -17.05 -1.25 48.20
C LEU A 201 -18.01 -1.11 49.40
N ILE A 202 -19.29 -1.45 49.22
CA ILE A 202 -20.29 -1.44 50.30
C ILE A 202 -19.91 -2.45 51.39
N ASP A 203 -19.53 -3.67 51.02
CA ASP A 203 -19.10 -4.71 51.97
C ASP A 203 -17.86 -4.27 52.76
N ALA A 204 -16.89 -3.61 52.09
CA ALA A 204 -15.72 -3.04 52.76
C ALA A 204 -16.11 -1.93 53.75
N LEU A 205 -17.03 -1.04 53.40
CA LEU A 205 -17.52 0.03 54.28
C LEU A 205 -18.30 -0.54 55.48
N LEU A 206 -19.12 -1.57 55.28
CA LEU A 206 -19.84 -2.26 56.35
C LEU A 206 -18.87 -2.96 57.31
N CYS A 207 -17.80 -3.58 56.81
CA CYS A 207 -16.74 -4.16 57.64
C CYS A 207 -16.07 -3.09 58.51
N MET A 208 -15.68 -1.96 57.91
CA MET A 208 -15.04 -0.85 58.63
C MET A 208 -15.98 -0.23 59.68
N HIS A 209 -17.28 -0.15 59.41
CA HIS A 209 -18.25 0.34 60.38
C HIS A 209 -18.48 -0.66 61.52
N SER A 210 -18.44 -1.97 61.23
CA SER A 210 -18.52 -3.04 62.23
C SER A 210 -17.34 -2.99 63.20
N ASP A 211 -16.12 -2.82 62.68
CA ASP A 211 -14.90 -2.67 63.48
C ASP A 211 -14.93 -1.39 64.34
N LEU A 212 -15.45 -0.28 63.79
CA LEU A 212 -15.61 0.97 64.52
C LEU A 212 -16.66 0.86 65.64
N CYS A 213 -17.80 0.20 65.38
CA CYS A 213 -18.82 -0.10 66.40
C CYS A 213 -18.26 -1.00 67.50
N TYR A 214 -17.45 -2.01 67.14
CA TYR A 214 -16.79 -2.88 68.11
C TYR A 214 -15.81 -2.09 69.01
N SER A 215 -15.03 -1.18 68.41
CA SER A 215 -14.08 -0.32 69.14
C SER A 215 -14.78 0.72 70.05
N LEU A 216 -15.88 1.32 69.60
CA LEU A 216 -16.66 2.28 70.40
C LEU A 216 -17.39 1.62 71.58
N ASN A 217 -17.93 0.41 71.41
CA ASN A 217 -18.51 -0.36 72.52
C ASN A 217 -17.46 -0.77 73.57
N GLY A 218 -16.24 -1.14 73.14
CA GLY A 218 -15.13 -1.40 74.05
C GLY A 218 -14.68 -0.16 74.86
N LYS A 219 -14.76 1.03 74.26
CA LYS A 219 -14.46 2.31 74.95
C LYS A 219 -15.58 2.74 75.91
N ASN A 220 -16.85 2.47 75.60
CA ASN A 220 -17.96 2.76 76.51
C ASN A 220 -18.00 1.86 77.74
N THR A 221 -17.57 0.59 77.64
CA THR A 221 -17.34 -0.27 78.82
C THR A 221 -16.16 0.21 79.67
N SER A 222 -15.10 0.73 79.05
CA SER A 222 -13.98 1.33 79.78
C SER A 222 -14.36 2.64 80.50
N LEU A 223 -15.15 3.51 79.88
CA LEU A 223 -15.63 4.77 80.49
C LEU A 223 -16.67 4.55 81.60
N ARG A 224 -17.50 3.49 81.53
CA ARG A 224 -18.36 3.08 82.65
C ARG A 224 -17.55 2.60 83.86
N ASN A 225 -16.45 1.87 83.64
CA ASN A 225 -15.58 1.43 84.74
C ASN A 225 -14.73 2.58 85.32
N SER A 226 -14.40 3.62 84.54
CA SER A 226 -13.69 4.80 85.08
C SER A 226 -14.58 5.77 85.88
N ARG A 227 -15.92 5.72 85.76
CA ARG A 227 -16.84 6.44 86.66
C ARG A 227 -17.19 5.68 87.95
N MET A 228 -16.77 4.42 88.06
CA MET A 228 -16.97 3.59 89.26
C MET A 228 -15.74 3.56 90.19
N LEU A 229 -14.71 4.36 89.87
CA LEU A 229 -13.43 4.45 90.59
C LEU A 229 -13.11 5.89 91.08
N ARG A 230 -14.12 6.76 91.21
CA ARG A 230 -14.01 8.02 91.95
C ARG A 230 -15.16 8.18 92.92
#